data_AF-A0A5J4WI47-F1
#
_entry.id   AF-A0A5J4WI47-F1
#
_cell.length_a   1.000
_cell.length_b   1.000
_cell.length_c   1.000
_cell.angle_alpha   90.00
_cell.angle_beta   90.00
_cell.angle_gamma   90.00
#
_symmetry.space_group_name_H-M   'P 1'
#
loop_
_entity.id
_entity.type
_entity.pdbx_description
1 polymer ?
#
loop_
_entity_poly.entity_id
_entity_poly.type
_entity_poly.pdbx_seq_one_letter_code
_entity_poly.pdbx_strand_id
1 'polypeptide(L)'
;MAENSTDCQLNSVSQEEQMRDLYQNFGQYCVVCGNVSSETLQPELNQFLSKFGNIKKIWLEEPNGKELRQALVFFSSKEELEKVIIESFDKDFKGYHLIIEKCSIELRKTSEILFNLLFEKNLSDQKKTAENLREEGIIKQIGDKLKQINTERKEAKDQDIKDHNWPTLSENDLLLTKFIFRIIHQLIILTPYIVKQIEQIHILEEMIKFLGTIPVHSVNDSFTLSLAVLLEKVSDWHKPNLLKNNGLQILSQILTHSNLDVKSNAIRSMFNILKQKERNKNWGKEFPQYEQIKNDDVLNQINQICLHNVKSEKVKIEAAIVLGQLLRAQEIEPKFRKVLIRQLKTGLQRENNLKYTEDLLNVFCGLAVNKHP
;
A
#
# COMPACT_ATOMS: atom_id res chain seq x y z
N MET A 1 -14.55 12.97 21.30
CA MET A 1 -13.91 14.27 20.97
C MET A 1 -13.70 14.28 19.48
N ALA A 2 -14.68 14.82 18.75
CA ALA A 2 -14.71 14.92 17.31
C ALA A 2 -15.40 16.25 16.98
N GLU A 3 -14.66 17.35 17.09
CA GLU A 3 -15.09 18.67 16.64
C GLU A 3 -13.88 19.36 15.99
N ASN A 4 -14.13 19.98 14.83
CA ASN A 4 -13.21 20.67 13.90
C ASN A 4 -12.60 19.82 12.77
N SER A 5 -13.43 19.47 11.77
CA SER A 5 -12.96 19.07 10.42
C SER A 5 -13.76 19.67 9.26
N THR A 6 -14.66 20.63 9.50
CA THR A 6 -15.63 21.11 8.49
C THR A 6 -15.03 22.12 7.50
N ASP A 7 -14.03 22.91 7.89
CA ASP A 7 -13.40 23.89 6.98
C ASP A 7 -12.43 23.27 5.95
N CYS A 8 -11.98 22.03 6.18
CA CYS A 8 -11.14 21.32 5.21
C CYS A 8 -11.96 20.70 4.05
N GLN A 9 -13.28 20.54 4.22
CA GLN A 9 -14.13 19.84 3.25
C GLN A 9 -14.66 20.76 2.13
N LEU A 10 -14.82 22.06 2.37
CA LEU A 10 -15.33 22.98 1.35
C LEU A 10 -14.31 23.28 0.24
N ASN A 11 -13.02 23.23 0.55
CA ASN A 11 -11.96 23.39 -0.45
C ASN A 11 -11.72 22.14 -1.29
N SER A 12 -12.08 20.94 -0.81
CA SER A 12 -11.85 19.70 -1.57
C SER A 12 -12.78 19.59 -2.77
N VAL A 13 -14.07 19.93 -2.60
CA VAL A 13 -15.09 19.78 -3.66
C VAL A 13 -14.76 20.59 -4.93
N SER A 14 -14.23 21.81 -4.80
CA SER A 14 -13.83 22.62 -5.98
C SER A 14 -12.58 22.07 -6.69
N GLN A 15 -11.71 21.37 -5.97
CA GLN A 15 -10.50 20.80 -6.56
C GLN A 15 -10.81 19.53 -7.34
N GLU A 16 -11.83 18.78 -6.91
CA GLU A 16 -12.28 17.50 -7.46
C GLU A 16 -12.97 17.64 -8.83
N GLU A 17 -13.87 18.62 -9.00
CA GLU A 17 -14.56 18.84 -10.28
C GLU A 17 -13.59 19.20 -11.43
N GLN A 18 -12.48 19.86 -11.11
CA GLN A 18 -11.48 20.28 -12.08
C GLN A 18 -10.59 19.14 -12.59
N MET A 19 -10.59 17.96 -11.93
CA MET A 19 -9.67 16.87 -12.28
C MET A 19 -10.18 15.99 -13.43
N ARG A 20 -11.48 15.97 -13.72
CA ARG A 20 -12.06 15.10 -14.76
C ARG A 20 -11.63 15.48 -16.17
N ASP A 21 -11.66 16.78 -16.46
CA ASP A 21 -11.36 17.28 -17.81
C ASP A 21 -9.87 17.63 -17.97
N LEU A 22 -9.02 17.23 -17.03
CA LEU A 22 -7.58 17.55 -17.02
C LEU A 22 -6.91 17.19 -18.34
N TYR A 23 -7.09 15.95 -18.79
CA TYR A 23 -6.45 15.44 -20.00
C TYR A 23 -7.12 15.96 -21.28
N GLN A 24 -8.41 16.32 -21.22
CA GLN A 24 -9.10 16.95 -22.35
C GLN A 24 -8.66 18.40 -22.54
N ASN A 25 -8.48 19.14 -21.44
CA ASN A 25 -8.20 20.59 -21.46
C ASN A 25 -6.71 20.92 -21.55
N PHE A 26 -5.86 20.16 -20.85
CA PHE A 26 -4.42 20.44 -20.76
C PHE A 26 -3.56 19.41 -21.49
N GLY A 27 -4.22 18.38 -22.03
CA GLY A 27 -3.63 17.46 -23.00
C GLY A 27 -2.41 16.72 -22.46
N GLN A 28 -1.33 16.80 -23.23
CA GLN A 28 -0.12 16.01 -23.04
C GLN A 28 0.95 16.71 -22.19
N TYR A 29 0.67 17.93 -21.70
CA TYR A 29 1.66 18.80 -21.06
C TYR A 29 1.79 18.53 -19.57
N CYS A 30 2.08 17.28 -19.23
CA CYS A 30 2.16 16.79 -17.85
C CYS A 30 3.55 16.24 -17.53
N VAL A 31 4.05 16.57 -16.34
CA VAL A 31 5.26 15.98 -15.74
C VAL A 31 4.92 15.29 -14.42
N VAL A 32 5.72 14.30 -14.05
CA VAL A 32 5.73 13.75 -12.70
C VAL A 32 6.92 14.35 -11.94
N CYS A 33 6.68 14.77 -10.71
CA CYS A 33 7.71 15.25 -9.81
C CYS A 33 7.90 14.23 -8.68
N GLY A 34 9.09 13.64 -8.59
CA GLY A 34 9.54 12.78 -7.51
C GLY A 34 10.30 13.52 -6.43
N ASN A 35 10.63 12.82 -5.34
CA ASN A 35 11.39 13.37 -4.21
C ASN A 35 10.78 14.63 -3.56
N VAL A 36 9.44 14.77 -3.58
CA VAL A 36 8.79 15.88 -2.89
C VAL A 36 8.76 15.61 -1.39
N SER A 37 9.32 16.50 -0.56
CA SER A 37 9.30 16.35 0.90
C SER A 37 7.88 16.16 1.44
N SER A 38 7.73 15.29 2.45
CA SER A 38 6.48 15.05 3.18
C SER A 38 5.84 16.32 3.76
N GLU A 39 6.64 17.33 4.06
CA GLU A 39 6.20 18.60 4.65
C GLU A 39 5.82 19.67 3.60
N THR A 40 6.06 19.40 2.31
CA THR A 40 5.76 20.36 1.23
C THR A 40 4.27 20.63 1.11
N LEU A 41 3.85 21.89 1.16
CA LEU A 41 2.47 22.24 0.85
C LEU A 41 2.32 22.45 -0.66
N GLN A 42 1.15 22.09 -1.20
CA GLN A 42 0.86 22.26 -2.63
C GLN A 42 1.10 23.68 -3.15
N PRO A 43 0.73 24.77 -2.43
CA PRO A 43 1.02 26.14 -2.88
C PRO A 43 2.53 26.44 -3.02
N GLU A 44 3.38 25.84 -2.19
CA GLU A 44 4.83 26.06 -2.23
C GLU A 44 5.45 25.38 -3.45
N LEU A 45 5.04 24.14 -3.72
CA LEU A 45 5.47 23.41 -4.92
C LEU A 45 4.98 24.13 -6.18
N ASN A 46 3.74 24.62 -6.18
CA ASN A 46 3.20 25.43 -7.26
C ASN A 46 3.99 26.72 -7.48
N GLN A 47 4.31 27.46 -6.40
CA GLN A 47 5.11 28.68 -6.49
C GLN A 47 6.51 28.42 -7.06
N PHE A 48 7.14 27.32 -6.66
CA PHE A 48 8.44 26.92 -7.18
C PHE A 48 8.37 26.59 -8.68
N LEU A 49 7.43 25.74 -9.08
CA LEU A 49 7.31 25.28 -10.47
C LEU A 49 6.77 26.37 -11.42
N SER A 50 6.05 27.37 -10.91
CA SER A 50 5.54 28.50 -11.71
C SER A 50 6.66 29.37 -12.30
N LYS A 51 7.89 29.22 -11.82
CA LYS A 51 9.09 29.87 -12.39
C LYS A 51 9.43 29.35 -13.80
N PHE A 52 8.98 28.14 -14.13
CA PHE A 52 9.27 27.49 -15.41
C PHE A 52 8.16 27.70 -16.44
N GLY A 53 6.91 27.84 -16.02
CA GLY A 53 5.76 28.06 -16.89
C GLY A 53 4.45 28.21 -16.14
N ASN A 54 3.37 28.49 -16.86
CA ASN A 54 2.04 28.65 -16.30
C ASN A 54 1.41 27.29 -15.94
N ILE A 55 1.32 27.00 -14.65
CA ILE A 55 0.72 25.76 -14.14
C ILE A 55 -0.79 25.88 -14.17
N LYS A 56 -1.43 24.91 -14.81
CA LYS A 56 -2.89 24.79 -14.88
C LYS A 56 -3.46 24.03 -13.70
N LYS A 57 -2.77 22.95 -13.30
CA LYS A 57 -3.20 22.11 -12.20
C LYS A 57 -2.01 21.38 -11.61
N ILE A 58 -2.10 21.12 -10.33
CA ILE A 58 -1.19 20.27 -9.60
C ILE A 58 -2.00 19.28 -8.76
N TRP A 59 -1.63 18.01 -8.84
CA TRP A 59 -2.03 16.98 -7.90
C TRP A 59 -0.80 16.59 -7.11
N LEU A 60 -0.86 16.71 -5.79
CA LEU A 60 0.21 16.35 -4.87
C LEU A 60 -0.26 15.18 -4.02
N GLU A 61 0.56 14.14 -3.91
CA GLU A 61 0.28 13.01 -3.04
C GLU A 61 0.10 13.46 -1.58
N GLU A 62 -0.80 12.81 -0.86
CA GLU A 62 -1.03 13.06 0.57
C GLU A 62 0.23 12.75 1.40
N PRO A 63 0.41 13.38 2.59
CA PRO A 63 1.48 13.05 3.50
C PRO A 63 1.57 11.54 3.77
N ASN A 64 2.73 10.94 3.48
CA ASN A 64 2.99 9.52 3.71
C ASN A 64 3.94 9.31 4.88
N GLY A 65 3.68 9.93 6.04
CA GLY A 65 4.65 9.97 7.13
C GLY A 65 5.78 10.97 6.83
N LYS A 66 7.04 10.55 6.99
CA LYS A 66 8.25 11.30 6.68
C LYS A 66 8.79 11.02 5.28
N GLU A 67 8.25 10.00 4.62
CA GLU A 67 8.66 9.53 3.32
C GLU A 67 8.40 10.54 2.21
N LEU A 68 9.16 10.43 1.13
CA LEU A 68 9.04 11.30 -0.03
C LEU A 68 7.75 11.01 -0.79
N ARG A 69 7.26 12.05 -1.45
CA ARG A 69 6.01 12.08 -2.18
C ARG A 69 6.22 12.37 -3.66
N GLN A 70 5.17 12.15 -4.42
CA GLN A 70 5.13 12.46 -5.84
C GLN A 70 4.03 13.48 -6.15
N ALA A 71 4.17 14.17 -7.28
CA ALA A 71 3.16 15.08 -7.79
C ALA A 71 2.99 14.91 -9.31
N LEU A 72 1.78 15.21 -9.81
CA LEU A 72 1.51 15.43 -11.23
C LEU A 72 1.25 16.90 -11.47
N VAL A 73 1.96 17.48 -12.43
CA VAL A 73 1.92 18.91 -12.71
C VAL A 73 1.60 19.11 -14.18
N PHE A 74 0.57 19.91 -14.44
CA PHE A 74 0.05 20.20 -15.78
C PHE A 74 0.38 21.64 -16.15
N PHE A 75 1.11 21.80 -17.26
CA PHE A 75 1.48 23.09 -17.82
C PHE A 75 0.50 23.55 -18.89
N SER A 76 0.57 24.83 -19.26
CA SER A 76 -0.34 25.41 -20.26
C SER A 76 0.08 25.10 -21.69
N SER A 77 1.37 24.85 -21.93
CA SER A 77 1.89 24.57 -23.27
C SER A 77 3.02 23.52 -23.28
N LYS A 78 3.35 23.05 -24.49
CA LYS A 78 4.46 22.12 -24.72
C LYS A 78 5.81 22.76 -24.39
N GLU A 79 5.99 24.02 -24.76
CA GLU A 79 7.22 24.79 -24.56
C GLU A 79 7.52 24.94 -23.07
N GLU A 80 6.49 25.18 -22.24
CA GLU A 80 6.62 25.25 -20.79
C GLU A 80 7.01 23.89 -20.17
N LEU A 81 6.43 22.79 -20.67
CA LEU A 81 6.82 21.44 -20.26
C LEU A 81 8.28 21.14 -20.61
N GLU A 82 8.71 21.48 -21.83
CA GLU A 82 10.09 21.24 -22.26
C GLU A 82 11.07 22.11 -21.47
N LYS A 83 10.69 23.36 -21.20
CA LYS A 83 11.47 24.27 -20.36
C LYS A 83 11.66 23.74 -18.96
N VAL A 84 10.61 23.24 -18.29
CA VAL A 84 10.77 22.69 -16.93
C VAL A 84 11.69 21.48 -16.93
N ILE A 85 11.57 20.55 -17.89
CA ILE A 85 12.41 19.35 -17.95
C ILE A 85 13.90 19.71 -18.13
N ILE A 86 14.20 20.70 -18.98
CA ILE A 86 15.57 21.12 -19.25
C ILE A 86 16.14 21.92 -18.07
N GLU A 87 15.38 22.87 -17.53
CA GLU A 87 15.88 23.82 -16.52
C GLU A 87 15.81 23.31 -15.07
N SER A 88 15.08 22.22 -14.79
CA SER A 88 14.93 21.69 -13.43
C SER A 88 15.95 20.62 -13.07
N PHE A 89 16.74 20.14 -14.04
CA PHE A 89 17.60 18.95 -13.89
C PHE A 89 18.57 19.00 -12.70
N ASP A 90 18.88 20.19 -12.16
CA ASP A 90 19.83 20.35 -11.05
C ASP A 90 19.36 21.35 -9.98
N LYS A 91 18.04 21.42 -9.74
CA LYS A 91 17.51 22.38 -8.75
C LYS A 91 17.02 21.67 -7.49
N ASP A 92 17.63 22.06 -6.38
CA ASP A 92 17.15 21.70 -5.06
C ASP A 92 15.87 22.47 -4.71
N PHE A 93 14.92 21.75 -4.14
CA PHE A 93 13.71 22.30 -3.55
C PHE A 93 13.61 21.86 -2.09
N LYS A 94 13.70 22.82 -1.17
CA LYS A 94 13.70 22.59 0.28
C LYS A 94 14.79 21.59 0.75
N GLY A 95 15.96 21.62 0.11
CA GLY A 95 17.08 20.73 0.44
C GLY A 95 16.96 19.31 -0.12
N TYR A 96 16.00 19.08 -1.02
CA TYR A 96 15.85 17.82 -1.74
C TYR A 96 16.05 18.05 -3.24
N HIS A 97 16.78 17.14 -3.88
CA HIS A 97 16.91 17.11 -5.33
C HIS A 97 15.61 16.60 -5.95
N LEU A 98 14.85 17.52 -6.55
CA LEU A 98 13.55 17.23 -7.14
C LEU A 98 13.75 16.52 -8.49
N ILE A 99 13.22 15.30 -8.62
CA ILE A 99 13.26 14.57 -9.90
C ILE A 99 12.05 14.99 -10.72
N ILE A 100 12.26 15.46 -11.95
CA ILE A 100 11.15 15.81 -12.86
C ILE A 100 11.27 14.99 -14.13
N GLU A 101 10.27 14.17 -14.40
CA GLU A 101 10.18 13.36 -15.61
C GLU A 101 8.96 13.75 -16.44
N LYS A 102 9.06 13.65 -17.76
CA LYS A 102 7.88 13.73 -18.63
C LYS A 102 6.91 12.59 -18.27
N CYS A 103 5.63 12.91 -18.14
CA CYS A 103 4.61 11.91 -17.81
C CYS A 103 4.42 10.93 -18.98
N SER A 104 4.53 9.63 -18.71
CA SER A 104 4.39 8.54 -19.68
C SER A 104 2.95 8.41 -20.17
N ILE A 105 2.76 7.79 -21.33
CA ILE A 105 1.43 7.59 -21.90
C ILE A 105 0.59 6.69 -20.97
N GLU A 106 1.21 5.68 -20.40
CA GLU A 106 0.64 4.69 -19.50
C GLU A 106 0.21 5.33 -18.17
N LEU A 107 1.05 6.19 -17.59
CA LEU A 107 0.71 6.90 -16.36
C LEU A 107 -0.47 7.83 -16.59
N ARG A 108 -0.50 8.58 -17.70
CA ARG A 108 -1.64 9.45 -18.05
C ARG A 108 -2.94 8.65 -18.15
N LYS A 109 -2.96 7.58 -18.95
CA LYS A 109 -4.15 6.72 -19.09
C LYS A 109 -4.62 6.18 -17.74
N THR A 110 -3.69 5.70 -16.92
CA THR A 110 -4.02 5.13 -15.60
C THR A 110 -4.53 6.20 -14.64
N SER A 111 -3.97 7.40 -14.67
CA SER A 111 -4.43 8.51 -13.85
C SER A 111 -5.81 9.02 -14.25
N GLU A 112 -6.13 9.03 -15.55
CA GLU A 112 -7.47 9.36 -16.05
C GLU A 112 -8.51 8.36 -15.52
N ILE A 113 -8.21 7.05 -15.59
CA ILE A 113 -9.06 6.00 -15.00
C ILE A 113 -9.26 6.24 -13.50
N LEU A 114 -8.18 6.52 -12.76
CA LEU A 114 -8.25 6.77 -11.33
C LEU A 114 -9.10 7.99 -11.01
N PHE A 115 -8.90 9.11 -11.69
CA PHE A 115 -9.61 10.36 -11.44
C PHE A 115 -11.09 10.25 -11.83
N ASN A 116 -11.41 9.55 -12.91
CA ASN A 116 -12.80 9.25 -13.26
C ASN A 116 -13.46 8.39 -12.17
N LEU A 117 -12.77 7.37 -11.64
CA LEU A 117 -13.30 6.55 -10.55
C LEU A 117 -13.50 7.34 -9.23
N LEU A 118 -12.56 8.20 -8.87
CA LEU A 118 -12.59 8.90 -7.58
C LEU A 118 -13.53 10.11 -7.58
N PHE A 119 -13.58 10.87 -8.67
CA PHE A 119 -14.30 12.14 -8.72
C PHE A 119 -15.69 12.01 -9.33
N GLU A 120 -16.20 10.78 -9.52
CA GLU A 120 -17.62 10.61 -9.84
C GLU A 120 -18.52 11.13 -8.70
N LYS A 121 -19.46 12.03 -9.02
CA LYS A 121 -20.20 12.84 -8.02
C LYS A 121 -21.10 12.00 -7.13
N ASN A 122 -21.63 10.91 -7.68
CA ASN A 122 -22.51 10.01 -6.95
C ASN A 122 -22.01 8.57 -7.05
N LEU A 123 -22.32 7.80 -6.00
CA LEU A 123 -21.91 6.41 -5.87
C LEU A 123 -22.48 5.50 -6.98
N SER A 124 -23.62 5.86 -7.56
CA SER A 124 -24.24 5.08 -8.65
C SER A 124 -23.39 5.18 -9.93
N ASP A 125 -22.92 6.38 -10.26
CA ASP A 125 -22.05 6.63 -11.40
C ASP A 125 -20.66 6.04 -11.18
N GLN A 126 -20.11 6.11 -9.96
CA GLN A 126 -18.87 5.41 -9.60
C GLN A 126 -18.97 3.90 -9.87
N LYS A 127 -20.06 3.28 -9.43
CA LYS A 127 -20.31 1.84 -9.67
C LYS A 127 -20.45 1.55 -11.16
N LYS A 128 -21.19 2.36 -11.91
CA LYS A 128 -21.34 2.21 -13.36
C LYS A 128 -19.98 2.32 -14.07
N THR A 129 -19.16 3.30 -13.69
CA THR A 129 -17.79 3.44 -14.21
C THR A 129 -16.93 2.22 -13.88
N ALA A 130 -17.00 1.70 -12.66
CA ALA A 130 -16.29 0.49 -12.27
C ALA A 130 -16.74 -0.77 -13.05
N GLU A 131 -18.04 -0.90 -13.33
CA GLU A 131 -18.60 -1.98 -14.18
C GLU A 131 -18.10 -1.88 -15.62
N ASN A 132 -18.14 -0.67 -16.21
CA ASN A 132 -17.64 -0.42 -17.56
C ASN A 132 -16.15 -0.77 -17.68
N LEU A 133 -15.32 -0.30 -16.74
CA LEU A 133 -13.88 -0.60 -16.73
C LEU A 133 -13.61 -2.12 -16.62
N ARG A 134 -14.41 -2.83 -15.82
CA ARG A 134 -14.34 -4.29 -15.72
C ARG A 134 -14.64 -4.94 -17.08
N GLU A 135 -15.70 -4.51 -17.75
CA GLU A 135 -16.10 -5.02 -19.07
C GLU A 135 -15.06 -4.72 -20.16
N GLU A 136 -14.37 -3.59 -20.06
CA GLU A 136 -13.23 -3.21 -20.90
C GLU A 136 -11.94 -4.01 -20.58
N GLY A 137 -11.98 -4.89 -19.58
CA GLY A 137 -10.87 -5.77 -19.23
C GLY A 137 -9.75 -5.09 -18.44
N ILE A 138 -10.04 -4.01 -17.71
CA ILE A 138 -9.02 -3.26 -16.95
C ILE A 138 -8.21 -4.13 -16.00
N ILE A 139 -8.86 -5.14 -15.39
CA ILE A 139 -8.22 -6.05 -14.42
C ILE A 139 -7.11 -6.86 -15.09
N LYS A 140 -7.36 -7.37 -16.28
CA LYS A 140 -6.34 -8.08 -17.06
C LYS A 140 -5.18 -7.13 -17.43
N GLN A 141 -5.50 -5.92 -17.91
CA GLN A 141 -4.48 -4.92 -18.27
C GLN A 141 -3.59 -4.56 -17.07
N ILE A 142 -4.18 -4.39 -15.89
CA ILE A 142 -3.46 -4.15 -14.63
C ILE A 142 -2.54 -5.32 -14.28
N GLY A 143 -3.07 -6.56 -14.33
CA GLY A 143 -2.28 -7.77 -14.05
C GLY A 143 -1.09 -7.92 -15.00
N ASP A 144 -1.32 -7.74 -16.29
CA ASP A 144 -0.27 -7.78 -17.32
C ASP A 144 0.79 -6.70 -17.06
N LYS A 145 0.39 -5.48 -16.68
CA LYS A 145 1.33 -4.39 -16.40
C LYS A 145 2.16 -4.62 -15.13
N LEU A 146 1.56 -5.10 -14.04
CA LEU A 146 2.31 -5.46 -12.82
C LEU A 146 3.32 -6.57 -13.10
N LYS A 147 2.92 -7.59 -13.86
CA LYS A 147 3.79 -8.68 -14.27
C LYS A 147 4.95 -8.19 -15.14
N GLN A 148 4.67 -7.29 -16.09
CA GLN A 148 5.70 -6.64 -16.91
C GLN A 148 6.72 -5.93 -16.03
N ILE A 149 6.28 -5.02 -15.15
CA ILE A 149 7.16 -4.26 -14.25
C ILE A 149 8.01 -5.21 -13.39
N ASN A 150 7.40 -6.23 -12.78
CA ASN A 150 8.13 -7.21 -11.98
C ASN A 150 9.16 -8.04 -12.79
N THR A 151 8.91 -8.25 -14.08
CA THR A 151 9.82 -8.98 -14.97
C THR A 151 11.00 -8.10 -15.35
N GLU A 152 10.75 -6.88 -15.82
CA GLU A 152 11.78 -5.90 -16.19
C GLU A 152 12.71 -5.59 -15.02
N ARG A 153 12.16 -5.43 -13.80
CA ARG A 153 12.96 -5.21 -12.59
C ARG A 153 13.85 -6.40 -12.25
N LYS A 154 13.36 -7.62 -12.45
CA LYS A 154 14.14 -8.83 -12.21
C LYS A 154 15.26 -8.97 -13.24
N GLU A 155 14.97 -8.76 -14.51
CA GLU A 155 15.97 -8.81 -15.58
C GLU A 155 17.07 -7.76 -15.38
N ALA A 156 16.69 -6.53 -15.02
CA ALA A 156 17.66 -5.48 -14.71
C ALA A 156 18.53 -5.82 -13.48
N LYS A 157 17.95 -6.45 -12.45
CA LYS A 157 18.70 -6.96 -11.30
C LYS A 157 19.66 -8.09 -11.68
N ASP A 158 19.22 -9.02 -12.53
CA ASP A 158 20.04 -10.16 -12.98
C ASP A 158 21.19 -9.70 -13.90
N GLN A 159 21.06 -8.56 -14.58
CA GLN A 159 22.12 -7.92 -15.37
C GLN A 159 23.14 -7.13 -14.53
N ASP A 160 22.73 -6.61 -13.36
CA ASP A 160 23.61 -5.89 -12.44
C ASP A 160 24.37 -6.86 -11.52
N ILE A 161 25.46 -7.39 -12.04
CA ILE A 161 26.31 -8.40 -11.37
C ILE A 161 26.92 -7.85 -10.06
N LYS A 162 27.09 -6.52 -9.93
CA LYS A 162 27.96 -5.96 -8.89
C LYS A 162 27.29 -5.81 -7.54
N ASP A 163 26.05 -5.33 -7.50
CA ASP A 163 25.48 -4.84 -6.24
C ASP A 163 24.30 -5.69 -5.72
N HIS A 164 23.73 -6.59 -6.53
CA HIS A 164 22.57 -7.45 -6.18
C HIS A 164 21.35 -6.67 -5.62
N ASN A 165 21.37 -5.34 -5.77
CA ASN A 165 20.31 -4.44 -5.36
C ASN A 165 19.22 -4.40 -6.43
N TRP A 166 17.98 -4.14 -6.00
CA TRP A 166 16.92 -3.90 -6.97
C TRP A 166 17.14 -2.54 -7.66
N PRO A 167 16.91 -2.43 -8.98
CA PRO A 167 17.05 -1.16 -9.67
C PRO A 167 16.05 -0.13 -9.13
N THR A 168 16.41 1.14 -9.14
CA THR A 168 15.46 2.23 -8.84
C THR A 168 14.36 2.28 -9.90
N LEU A 169 13.12 2.54 -9.51
CA LEU A 169 12.03 2.79 -10.46
C LEU A 169 12.14 4.21 -11.02
N SER A 170 11.70 4.41 -12.25
CA SER A 170 11.37 5.75 -12.73
C SER A 170 10.26 6.35 -11.87
N GLU A 171 10.21 7.68 -11.76
CA GLU A 171 9.11 8.34 -11.06
C GLU A 171 7.76 8.03 -11.71
N ASN A 172 7.77 7.86 -13.03
CA ASN A 172 6.62 7.40 -13.79
C ASN A 172 6.10 6.03 -13.32
N ASP A 173 6.96 5.02 -13.24
CA ASP A 173 6.55 3.66 -12.87
C ASP A 173 6.15 3.55 -11.39
N LEU A 174 6.83 4.29 -10.52
CA LEU A 174 6.47 4.35 -9.11
C LEU A 174 5.07 4.97 -8.93
N LEU A 175 4.77 6.09 -9.60
CA LEU A 175 3.45 6.71 -9.48
C LEU A 175 2.37 5.88 -10.17
N LEU A 176 2.69 5.27 -11.32
CA LEU A 176 1.80 4.37 -12.03
C LEU A 176 1.35 3.21 -11.15
N THR A 177 2.29 2.57 -10.45
CA THR A 177 1.97 1.44 -9.57
C THR A 177 1.15 1.86 -8.36
N LYS A 178 1.39 3.05 -7.77
CA LYS A 178 0.52 3.61 -6.73
C LYS A 178 -0.92 3.77 -7.23
N PHE A 179 -1.11 4.28 -8.44
CA PHE A 179 -2.43 4.45 -9.05
C PHE A 179 -3.09 3.11 -9.38
N ILE A 180 -2.34 2.14 -9.89
CA ILE A 180 -2.83 0.77 -10.10
C ILE A 180 -3.39 0.17 -8.80
N PHE A 181 -2.63 0.25 -7.71
CA PHE A 181 -3.10 -0.27 -6.42
C PHE A 181 -4.35 0.47 -5.96
N ARG A 182 -4.39 1.80 -6.09
CA ARG A 182 -5.56 2.59 -5.71
C ARG A 182 -6.80 2.23 -6.55
N ILE A 183 -6.64 2.02 -7.86
CA ILE A 183 -7.71 1.57 -8.76
C ILE A 183 -8.23 0.19 -8.31
N ILE A 184 -7.35 -0.78 -8.06
CA ILE A 184 -7.75 -2.10 -7.56
C ILE A 184 -8.60 -1.98 -6.30
N HIS A 185 -8.18 -1.15 -5.33
CA HIS A 185 -8.96 -0.93 -4.12
C HIS A 185 -10.34 -0.36 -4.41
N GLN A 186 -10.43 0.68 -5.24
CA GLN A 186 -11.73 1.27 -5.59
C GLN A 186 -12.64 0.25 -6.29
N LEU A 187 -12.12 -0.52 -7.24
CA LEU A 187 -12.88 -1.56 -7.92
C LEU A 187 -13.38 -2.64 -6.94
N ILE A 188 -12.56 -3.05 -5.97
CA ILE A 188 -12.99 -4.03 -4.95
C ILE A 188 -14.11 -3.49 -4.06
N ILE A 189 -14.07 -2.19 -3.71
CA ILE A 189 -15.10 -1.55 -2.88
C ILE A 189 -16.40 -1.37 -3.67
N LEU A 190 -16.33 -0.90 -4.91
CA LEU A 190 -17.49 -0.61 -5.76
C LEU A 190 -18.12 -1.88 -6.33
N THR A 191 -17.31 -2.89 -6.66
CA THR A 191 -17.72 -4.12 -7.35
C THR A 191 -17.07 -5.36 -6.73
N PRO A 192 -17.52 -5.80 -5.53
CA PRO A 192 -16.84 -6.84 -4.74
C PRO A 192 -16.64 -8.20 -5.43
N TYR A 193 -17.46 -8.56 -6.42
CA TYR A 193 -17.33 -9.82 -7.15
C TYR A 193 -16.11 -9.82 -8.10
N ILE A 194 -15.47 -8.66 -8.35
CA ILE A 194 -14.25 -8.53 -9.16
C ILE A 194 -13.06 -9.28 -8.57
N VAL A 195 -13.10 -9.55 -7.26
CA VAL A 195 -12.08 -10.31 -6.53
C VAL A 195 -11.81 -11.66 -7.20
N LYS A 196 -12.85 -12.35 -7.70
CA LYS A 196 -12.67 -13.63 -8.40
C LYS A 196 -11.83 -13.49 -9.68
N GLN A 197 -11.99 -12.38 -10.42
CA GLN A 197 -11.17 -12.12 -11.61
C GLN A 197 -9.73 -11.82 -11.21
N ILE A 198 -9.53 -11.00 -10.17
CA ILE A 198 -8.21 -10.66 -9.61
C ILE A 198 -7.46 -11.94 -9.18
N GLU A 199 -8.15 -12.89 -8.54
CA GLU A 199 -7.62 -14.20 -8.17
C GLU A 199 -7.20 -15.03 -9.38
N GLN A 200 -8.05 -15.10 -10.41
CA GLN A 200 -7.79 -15.89 -11.63
C GLN A 200 -6.55 -15.46 -12.40
N ILE A 201 -6.15 -14.19 -12.28
CA ILE A 201 -4.97 -13.64 -12.96
C ILE A 201 -3.79 -13.38 -12.03
N HIS A 202 -3.84 -13.84 -10.78
CA HIS A 202 -2.74 -13.78 -9.81
C HIS A 202 -2.21 -12.37 -9.50
N ILE A 203 -3.08 -11.36 -9.52
CA ILE A 203 -2.67 -9.97 -9.19
C ILE A 203 -2.11 -9.88 -7.76
N LEU A 204 -2.67 -10.62 -6.81
CA LEU A 204 -2.25 -10.57 -5.40
C LEU A 204 -0.77 -10.97 -5.24
N GLU A 205 -0.35 -12.02 -5.95
CA GLU A 205 1.03 -12.48 -5.97
C GLU A 205 1.97 -11.46 -6.62
N GLU A 206 1.55 -10.83 -7.72
CA GLU A 206 2.33 -9.77 -8.38
C GLU A 206 2.43 -8.50 -7.52
N MET A 207 1.39 -8.14 -6.77
CA MET A 207 1.41 -7.03 -5.81
C MET A 207 2.42 -7.27 -4.68
N ILE A 208 2.41 -8.45 -4.06
CA ILE A 208 3.37 -8.80 -2.99
C ILE A 208 4.79 -8.84 -3.54
N LYS A 209 5.00 -9.45 -4.71
CA LYS A 209 6.30 -9.50 -5.37
C LYS A 209 6.84 -8.09 -5.61
N PHE A 210 6.01 -7.20 -6.16
CA PHE A 210 6.38 -5.81 -6.42
C PHE A 210 6.85 -5.10 -5.14
N LEU A 211 6.10 -5.22 -4.04
CA LEU A 211 6.47 -4.63 -2.75
C LEU A 211 7.80 -5.16 -2.22
N GLY A 212 8.12 -6.43 -2.46
CA GLY A 212 9.43 -7.02 -2.13
C GLY A 212 10.59 -6.53 -3.00
N THR A 213 10.32 -5.75 -4.06
CA THR A 213 11.35 -5.20 -4.95
C THR A 213 11.60 -3.71 -4.77
N ILE A 214 10.72 -2.95 -4.12
CA ILE A 214 10.87 -1.50 -3.97
C ILE A 214 11.39 -1.13 -2.57
N PRO A 215 12.10 0.01 -2.43
CA PRO A 215 12.52 0.49 -1.12
C PRO A 215 11.31 0.73 -0.20
N VAL A 216 11.44 0.43 1.09
CA VAL A 216 10.36 0.64 2.07
C VAL A 216 9.87 2.08 2.08
N HIS A 217 10.76 3.06 1.94
CA HIS A 217 10.41 4.48 1.93
C HIS A 217 9.63 4.92 0.68
N SER A 218 9.54 4.07 -0.36
CA SER A 218 8.72 4.31 -1.56
C SER A 218 7.31 3.74 -1.42
N VAL A 219 7.04 2.95 -0.37
CA VAL A 219 5.73 2.35 -0.10
C VAL A 219 4.80 3.40 0.50
N ASN A 220 3.61 3.62 -0.08
CA ASN A 220 2.58 4.49 0.48
C ASN A 220 1.35 3.71 0.99
N ASP A 221 0.39 4.45 1.54
CA ASP A 221 -0.88 3.90 2.02
C ASP A 221 -1.66 3.18 0.91
N SER A 222 -1.65 3.70 -0.34
CA SER A 222 -2.34 3.05 -1.45
C SER A 222 -1.85 1.62 -1.68
N PHE A 223 -0.55 1.37 -1.56
CA PHE A 223 -0.04 0.00 -1.69
C PHE A 223 -0.59 -0.93 -0.61
N THR A 224 -0.46 -0.52 0.65
CA THR A 224 -0.75 -1.39 1.79
C THR A 224 -2.25 -1.54 2.05
N LEU A 225 -3.05 -0.47 1.85
CA LEU A 225 -4.50 -0.50 2.00
C LEU A 225 -5.13 -1.45 0.97
N SER A 226 -4.76 -1.32 -0.31
CA SER A 226 -5.29 -2.18 -1.37
C SER A 226 -4.97 -3.64 -1.12
N LEU A 227 -3.74 -3.92 -0.68
CA LEU A 227 -3.32 -5.27 -0.33
C LEU A 227 -4.12 -5.83 0.86
N ALA A 228 -4.29 -5.04 1.93
CA ALA A 228 -5.03 -5.47 3.12
C ALA A 228 -6.49 -5.80 2.81
N VAL A 229 -7.15 -4.95 2.02
CA VAL A 229 -8.56 -5.13 1.59
C VAL A 229 -8.69 -6.33 0.65
N LEU A 230 -7.76 -6.52 -0.28
CA LEU A 230 -7.77 -7.68 -1.17
C LEU A 230 -7.58 -8.98 -0.37
N LEU A 231 -6.58 -9.03 0.52
CA LEU A 231 -6.28 -10.20 1.36
C LEU A 231 -7.43 -10.63 2.27
N GLU A 232 -8.28 -9.68 2.68
CA GLU A 232 -9.48 -9.97 3.46
C GLU A 232 -10.54 -10.71 2.65
N LYS A 233 -10.61 -10.43 1.34
CA LYS A 233 -11.68 -10.89 0.44
C LYS A 233 -11.30 -12.09 -0.42
N VAL A 234 -10.02 -12.29 -0.73
CA VAL A 234 -9.56 -13.46 -1.46
C VAL A 234 -9.80 -14.75 -0.66
N SER A 235 -10.01 -15.82 -1.40
CA SER A 235 -10.10 -17.18 -0.90
C SER A 235 -8.84 -17.61 -0.17
N ASP A 236 -9.00 -18.54 0.78
CA ASP A 236 -7.88 -19.08 1.56
C ASP A 236 -6.86 -19.85 0.70
N TRP A 237 -7.21 -20.22 -0.55
CA TRP A 237 -6.36 -20.95 -1.50
C TRP A 237 -5.07 -20.20 -1.87
N HIS A 238 -5.11 -18.86 -1.98
CA HIS A 238 -3.93 -18.08 -2.38
C HIS A 238 -2.94 -17.84 -1.24
N LYS A 239 -3.41 -17.84 0.01
CA LYS A 239 -2.60 -17.46 1.18
C LYS A 239 -1.40 -18.39 1.44
N PRO A 240 -1.49 -19.72 1.27
CA PRO A 240 -0.33 -20.61 1.35
C PRO A 240 0.79 -20.25 0.37
N ASN A 241 0.46 -19.79 -0.85
CA ASN A 241 1.48 -19.39 -1.82
C ASN A 241 2.20 -18.12 -1.37
N LEU A 242 1.49 -17.17 -0.76
CA LEU A 242 2.12 -15.98 -0.18
C LEU A 242 3.08 -16.31 0.95
N LEU A 243 2.73 -17.28 1.82
CA LEU A 243 3.62 -17.77 2.87
C LEU A 243 4.89 -18.42 2.28
N LYS A 244 4.74 -19.23 1.24
CA LYS A 244 5.87 -19.87 0.54
C LYS A 244 6.79 -18.86 -0.16
N ASN A 245 6.23 -17.74 -0.61
CA ASN A 245 6.94 -16.71 -1.37
C ASN A 245 7.37 -15.51 -0.50
N ASN A 246 7.73 -15.77 0.77
CA ASN A 246 8.26 -14.77 1.71
C ASN A 246 7.32 -13.58 1.98
N GLY A 247 6.00 -13.75 1.83
CA GLY A 247 5.04 -12.65 1.98
C GLY A 247 5.06 -12.02 3.38
N LEU A 248 5.31 -12.80 4.43
CA LEU A 248 5.41 -12.25 5.79
C LEU A 248 6.70 -11.46 6.00
N GLN A 249 7.81 -11.91 5.41
CA GLN A 249 9.10 -11.22 5.45
C GLN A 249 8.99 -9.87 4.74
N ILE A 250 8.42 -9.83 3.53
CA ILE A 250 8.19 -8.60 2.77
C ILE A 250 7.34 -7.62 3.62
N LEU A 251 6.23 -8.10 4.19
CA LEU A 251 5.36 -7.26 5.02
C LEU A 251 6.03 -6.79 6.32
N SER A 252 6.91 -7.60 6.92
CA SER A 252 7.64 -7.22 8.14
C SER A 252 8.58 -6.05 7.91
N GLN A 253 9.26 -6.00 6.76
CA GLN A 253 10.13 -4.88 6.38
C GLN A 253 9.35 -3.57 6.30
N ILE A 254 8.10 -3.61 5.80
CA ILE A 254 7.21 -2.44 5.71
C ILE A 254 6.83 -1.89 7.10
N LEU A 255 6.89 -2.70 8.16
CA LEU A 255 6.60 -2.20 9.52
C LEU A 255 7.58 -1.10 9.97
N THR A 256 8.77 -1.05 9.38
CA THR A 256 9.79 -0.01 9.67
C THR A 256 9.44 1.37 9.13
N HIS A 257 8.42 1.48 8.26
CA HIS A 257 7.93 2.73 7.66
C HIS A 257 7.59 3.78 8.74
N SER A 258 7.52 5.07 8.43
CA SER A 258 7.18 6.07 9.45
C SER A 258 5.67 6.37 9.54
N ASN A 259 4.94 6.24 8.43
CA ASN A 259 3.48 6.33 8.38
C ASN A 259 2.79 5.20 9.18
N LEU A 260 1.90 5.57 10.11
CA LEU A 260 1.16 4.64 10.95
C LEU A 260 0.11 3.82 10.17
N ASP A 261 -0.52 4.41 9.15
CA ASP A 261 -1.53 3.71 8.35
C ASP A 261 -0.89 2.61 7.50
N VAL A 262 0.28 2.89 6.92
CA VAL A 262 1.12 1.90 6.22
C VAL A 262 1.46 0.71 7.14
N LYS A 263 1.87 0.98 8.39
CA LYS A 263 2.11 -0.09 9.38
C LYS A 263 0.86 -0.87 9.71
N SER A 264 -0.25 -0.17 9.96
CA SER A 264 -1.52 -0.81 10.32
C SER A 264 -2.02 -1.73 9.21
N ASN A 265 -1.91 -1.28 7.96
CA ASN A 265 -2.32 -2.06 6.80
C ASN A 265 -1.36 -3.23 6.53
N ALA A 266 -0.05 -3.06 6.77
CA ALA A 266 0.91 -4.15 6.69
C ALA A 266 0.63 -5.25 7.74
N ILE A 267 0.44 -4.89 9.03
CA ILE A 267 0.16 -5.91 10.06
C ILE A 267 -1.19 -6.59 9.84
N ARG A 268 -2.19 -5.85 9.35
CA ARG A 268 -3.48 -6.42 8.94
C ARG A 268 -3.36 -7.38 7.77
N SER A 269 -2.49 -7.07 6.80
CA SER A 269 -2.18 -7.98 5.70
C SER A 269 -1.56 -9.28 6.21
N MET A 270 -0.61 -9.19 7.16
CA MET A 270 -0.01 -10.38 7.79
C MET A 270 -1.07 -11.22 8.51
N PHE A 271 -1.96 -10.57 9.27
CA PHE A 271 -3.10 -11.24 9.90
C PHE A 271 -3.99 -11.96 8.89
N ASN A 272 -4.37 -11.29 7.79
CA ASN A 272 -5.22 -11.87 6.76
C ASN A 272 -4.56 -13.05 6.03
N ILE A 273 -3.24 -13.04 5.82
CA ILE A 273 -2.48 -14.18 5.27
C ILE A 273 -2.52 -15.38 6.22
N LEU A 274 -2.36 -15.12 7.52
CA LEU A 274 -2.32 -16.17 8.54
C LEU A 274 -3.69 -16.76 8.87
N LYS A 275 -4.75 -15.95 8.70
CA LYS A 275 -6.15 -16.35 8.86
C LYS A 275 -6.58 -17.31 7.76
N GLN A 276 -6.55 -18.61 8.05
CA GLN A 276 -7.01 -19.68 7.16
C GLN A 276 -8.02 -20.56 7.91
N LYS A 277 -9.23 -20.74 7.35
CA LYS A 277 -10.31 -21.53 7.98
C LYS A 277 -9.93 -22.99 8.19
N GLU A 278 -9.21 -23.59 7.23
CA GLU A 278 -8.84 -25.00 7.28
C GLU A 278 -7.77 -25.33 8.32
N ARG A 279 -7.03 -24.32 8.79
CA ARG A 279 -6.04 -24.50 9.86
C ARG A 279 -6.67 -24.83 11.21
N ASN A 280 -7.98 -24.68 11.37
CA ASN A 280 -8.72 -25.09 12.58
C ASN A 280 -8.51 -26.56 12.94
N LYS A 281 -8.20 -27.44 11.96
CA LYS A 281 -7.89 -28.85 12.23
C LYS A 281 -6.48 -29.11 12.78
N ASN A 282 -5.56 -28.15 12.68
CA ASN A 282 -4.15 -28.28 13.08
C ASN A 282 -3.77 -27.33 14.23
N TRP A 283 -4.74 -27.02 15.09
CA TRP A 283 -4.63 -25.99 16.11
C TRP A 283 -3.54 -26.22 17.18
N GLY A 284 -3.14 -27.47 17.42
CA GLY A 284 -2.04 -27.83 18.32
C GLY A 284 -0.69 -28.05 17.64
N LYS A 285 -0.57 -27.76 16.34
CA LYS A 285 0.69 -27.96 15.59
C LYS A 285 1.43 -26.65 15.42
N GLU A 286 2.74 -26.76 15.42
CA GLU A 286 3.66 -25.66 15.15
C GLU A 286 3.34 -24.98 13.80
N PHE A 287 3.67 -23.69 13.70
CA PHE A 287 3.46 -22.94 12.46
C PHE A 287 4.38 -23.48 11.34
N PRO A 288 3.85 -23.89 10.18
CA PRO A 288 4.70 -24.29 9.05
C PRO A 288 5.57 -23.10 8.64
N GLN A 289 6.91 -23.25 8.69
CA GLN A 289 7.92 -22.18 8.49
C GLN A 289 8.28 -21.32 9.73
N TYR A 290 7.94 -21.76 10.95
CA TYR A 290 8.32 -21.04 12.17
C TYR A 290 9.83 -20.69 12.22
N GLU A 291 10.70 -21.68 11.97
CA GLU A 291 12.16 -21.47 12.00
C GLU A 291 12.62 -20.43 10.97
N GLN A 292 12.05 -20.43 9.76
CA GLN A 292 12.38 -19.42 8.76
C GLN A 292 11.96 -18.03 9.21
N ILE A 293 10.72 -17.88 9.70
CA ILE A 293 10.18 -16.60 10.21
C ILE A 293 11.00 -16.08 11.40
N LYS A 294 11.48 -16.97 12.26
CA LYS A 294 12.36 -16.65 13.37
C LYS A 294 13.74 -16.18 12.89
N ASN A 295 14.34 -16.90 11.94
CA ASN A 295 15.67 -16.58 11.38
C ASN A 295 15.67 -15.26 10.59
N ASP A 296 14.55 -14.93 9.94
CA ASP A 296 14.36 -13.69 9.18
C ASP A 296 14.00 -12.47 10.06
N ASP A 297 14.10 -12.60 11.39
CA ASP A 297 13.79 -11.57 12.40
C ASP A 297 12.34 -11.03 12.39
N VAL A 298 11.44 -11.68 11.67
CA VAL A 298 10.03 -11.24 11.52
C VAL A 298 9.33 -11.10 12.87
N LEU A 299 9.54 -12.07 13.78
CA LEU A 299 8.93 -12.07 15.12
C LEU A 299 9.39 -10.86 15.94
N ASN A 300 10.68 -10.54 15.91
CA ASN A 300 11.25 -9.43 16.64
C ASN A 300 10.78 -8.10 16.06
N GLN A 301 10.73 -7.95 14.73
CA GLN A 301 10.21 -6.76 14.08
C GLN A 301 8.76 -6.47 14.50
N ILE A 302 7.88 -7.46 14.46
CA ILE A 302 6.48 -7.29 14.91
C ILE A 302 6.44 -6.90 16.40
N ASN A 303 7.22 -7.57 17.24
CA ASN A 303 7.25 -7.31 18.68
C ASN A 303 7.74 -5.89 19.00
N GLN A 304 8.93 -5.51 18.53
CA GLN A 304 9.52 -4.22 18.86
C GLN A 304 8.73 -3.07 18.24
N ILE A 305 8.42 -3.17 16.94
CA ILE A 305 7.82 -2.06 16.21
C ILE A 305 6.35 -1.90 16.53
N CYS A 306 5.58 -2.99 16.48
CA CYS A 306 4.12 -2.92 16.55
C CYS A 306 3.57 -3.16 17.95
N LEU A 307 4.17 -4.06 18.75
CA LEU A 307 3.65 -4.36 20.08
C LEU A 307 4.13 -3.34 21.14
N HIS A 308 5.39 -2.91 21.05
CA HIS A 308 6.03 -2.04 22.04
C HIS A 308 6.06 -0.56 21.65
N ASN A 309 6.47 -0.22 20.42
CA ASN A 309 6.80 1.16 20.06
C ASN A 309 5.64 1.95 19.43
N VAL A 310 4.61 1.28 18.91
CA VAL A 310 3.48 1.96 18.26
C VAL A 310 2.51 2.55 19.29
N LYS A 311 1.93 3.71 18.98
CA LYS A 311 0.90 4.33 19.86
C LYS A 311 -0.49 3.74 19.66
N SER A 312 -0.79 3.26 18.45
CA SER A 312 -2.12 2.73 18.11
C SER A 312 -2.40 1.40 18.80
N GLU A 313 -3.39 1.40 19.69
CA GLU A 313 -3.85 0.19 20.38
C GLU A 313 -4.38 -0.87 19.41
N LYS A 314 -5.04 -0.46 18.34
CA LYS A 314 -5.51 -1.35 17.29
C LYS A 314 -4.35 -2.13 16.65
N VAL A 315 -3.26 -1.43 16.32
CA VAL A 315 -2.05 -2.05 15.75
C VAL A 315 -1.40 -3.03 16.75
N LYS A 316 -1.37 -2.70 18.05
CA LYS A 316 -0.87 -3.62 19.09
C LYS A 316 -1.71 -4.89 19.20
N ILE A 317 -3.03 -4.78 19.11
CA ILE A 317 -3.93 -5.94 19.15
C ILE A 317 -3.73 -6.80 17.91
N GLU A 318 -3.71 -6.21 16.71
CA GLU A 318 -3.43 -6.93 15.45
C GLU A 318 -2.05 -7.62 15.51
N ALA A 319 -1.03 -6.94 16.01
CA ALA A 319 0.31 -7.50 16.21
C ALA A 319 0.32 -8.67 17.20
N ALA A 320 -0.42 -8.56 18.30
CA ALA A 320 -0.56 -9.62 19.29
C ALA A 320 -1.23 -10.87 18.68
N ILE A 321 -2.23 -10.69 17.81
CA ILE A 321 -2.87 -11.80 17.10
C ILE A 321 -1.87 -12.48 16.17
N VAL A 322 -1.17 -11.70 15.33
CA VAL A 322 -0.15 -12.21 14.40
C VAL A 322 0.94 -12.98 15.16
N LEU A 323 1.50 -12.40 16.22
CA LEU A 323 2.51 -13.06 17.05
C LEU A 323 1.97 -14.32 17.70
N GLY A 324 0.76 -14.29 18.25
CA GLY A 324 0.17 -15.47 18.88
C GLY A 324 -0.10 -16.61 17.90
N GLN A 325 -0.44 -16.30 16.64
CA GLN A 325 -0.58 -17.31 15.58
C GLN A 325 0.77 -17.93 15.19
N LEU A 326 1.83 -17.12 15.12
CA LEU A 326 3.17 -17.58 14.76
C LEU A 326 3.84 -18.37 15.88
N LEU A 327 3.62 -17.99 17.14
CA LEU A 327 4.23 -18.59 18.33
C LEU A 327 3.41 -19.74 18.92
N ARG A 328 2.36 -20.20 18.24
CA ARG A 328 1.53 -21.31 18.73
C ARG A 328 2.36 -22.58 18.85
N ALA A 329 2.13 -23.34 19.92
CA ALA A 329 2.89 -24.56 20.25
C ALA A 329 4.41 -24.35 20.39
N GLN A 330 4.87 -23.11 20.57
CA GLN A 330 6.27 -22.76 20.85
C GLN A 330 6.45 -22.40 22.32
N GLU A 331 7.67 -22.59 22.82
CA GLU A 331 8.05 -22.03 24.11
C GLU A 331 8.22 -20.51 23.98
N ILE A 332 7.54 -19.76 24.86
CA ILE A 332 7.55 -18.29 24.84
C ILE A 332 8.06 -17.82 26.18
N GLU A 333 9.08 -16.94 26.16
CA GLU A 333 9.61 -16.31 27.36
C GLU A 333 8.47 -15.75 28.24
N PRO A 334 8.41 -16.04 29.55
CA PRO A 334 7.30 -15.65 30.41
C PRO A 334 6.94 -14.16 30.37
N LYS A 335 7.95 -13.29 30.27
CA LYS A 335 7.77 -11.84 30.17
C LYS A 335 7.06 -11.46 28.88
N PHE A 336 7.51 -12.00 27.75
CA PHE A 336 6.90 -11.76 26.45
C PHE A 336 5.48 -12.32 26.38
N ARG A 337 5.27 -13.56 26.88
CA ARG A 337 3.95 -14.19 27.01
C ARG A 337 2.98 -13.31 27.80
N LYS A 338 3.40 -12.71 28.91
CA LYS A 338 2.56 -11.81 29.72
C LYS A 338 2.11 -10.57 28.93
N VAL A 339 3.00 -9.96 28.15
CA VAL A 339 2.66 -8.80 27.30
C VAL A 339 1.66 -9.20 26.22
N LEU A 340 1.91 -10.33 25.54
CA LEU A 340 1.05 -10.88 24.50
C LEU A 340 -0.37 -11.14 25.01
N ILE A 341 -0.49 -11.89 26.12
CA ILE A 341 -1.77 -12.23 26.75
C ILE A 341 -2.53 -10.97 27.22
N ARG A 342 -1.83 -9.97 27.75
CA ARG A 342 -2.46 -8.70 28.14
C ARG A 342 -3.07 -7.98 26.93
N GLN A 343 -2.36 -7.93 25.80
CA GLN A 343 -2.86 -7.27 24.60
C GLN A 343 -4.04 -8.03 23.98
N LEU A 344 -3.97 -9.36 23.92
CA LEU A 344 -5.11 -10.18 23.47
C LEU A 344 -6.35 -9.97 24.34
N LYS A 345 -6.21 -9.91 25.68
CA LYS A 345 -7.31 -9.58 26.61
C LYS A 345 -7.89 -8.18 26.34
N THR A 346 -7.03 -7.21 26.06
CA THR A 346 -7.45 -5.84 25.71
C THR A 346 -8.28 -5.85 24.42
N GLY A 347 -7.86 -6.66 23.43
CA GLY A 347 -8.63 -6.90 22.21
C GLY A 347 -10.02 -7.47 22.50
N LEU A 348 -10.12 -8.52 23.32
CA LEU A 348 -11.39 -9.17 23.68
C LEU A 348 -12.37 -8.22 24.40
N GLN A 349 -11.86 -7.25 25.15
CA GLN A 349 -12.68 -6.28 25.89
C GLN A 349 -13.19 -5.12 25.01
N ARG A 350 -12.49 -4.82 23.92
CA ARG A 350 -12.78 -3.64 23.07
C ARG A 350 -13.48 -3.99 21.77
N GLU A 351 -13.25 -5.20 21.25
CA GLU A 351 -13.77 -5.61 19.97
C GLU A 351 -15.24 -6.03 20.05
N ASN A 352 -16.06 -5.45 19.18
CA ASN A 352 -17.48 -5.80 19.07
C ASN A 352 -17.74 -6.69 17.85
N ASN A 353 -16.78 -6.81 16.93
CA ASN A 353 -16.86 -7.70 15.78
C ASN A 353 -16.70 -9.17 16.23
N LEU A 354 -17.77 -9.95 16.09
CA LEU A 354 -17.79 -11.36 16.48
C LEU A 354 -16.71 -12.19 15.78
N LYS A 355 -16.45 -11.93 14.48
CA LYS A 355 -15.45 -12.66 13.70
C LYS A 355 -14.03 -12.39 14.23
N TYR A 356 -13.75 -11.15 14.62
CA TYR A 356 -12.46 -10.79 15.18
C TYR A 356 -12.29 -11.29 16.63
N THR A 357 -13.38 -11.30 17.40
CA THR A 357 -13.42 -11.92 18.73
C THR A 357 -13.13 -13.42 18.65
N GLU A 358 -13.69 -14.11 17.66
CA GLU A 358 -13.40 -15.52 17.38
C GLU A 358 -11.90 -15.72 17.11
N ASP A 359 -11.28 -14.89 16.25
CA ASP A 359 -9.85 -14.96 15.96
C ASP A 359 -8.99 -14.74 17.22
N LEU A 360 -9.35 -13.79 18.08
CA LEU A 360 -8.68 -13.53 19.35
C LEU A 360 -8.78 -14.71 20.32
N LEU A 361 -10.00 -15.23 20.53
CA LEU A 361 -10.26 -16.36 21.42
C LEU A 361 -9.53 -17.61 20.97
N ASN A 362 -9.57 -17.84 19.66
CA ASN A 362 -8.74 -18.82 19.01
C ASN A 362 -7.30 -18.60 19.48
N VAL A 363 -6.60 -17.53 19.06
CA VAL A 363 -5.18 -17.34 19.40
C VAL A 363 -4.90 -17.53 20.89
N PHE A 364 -5.78 -17.05 21.76
CA PHE A 364 -5.69 -17.22 23.20
C PHE A 364 -5.64 -18.70 23.64
N CYS A 365 -6.55 -19.53 23.14
CA CYS A 365 -6.57 -20.98 23.39
C CYS A 365 -5.29 -21.64 22.87
N GLY A 366 -4.77 -21.20 21.72
CA GLY A 366 -3.58 -21.80 21.09
C GLY A 366 -2.31 -21.57 21.90
N LEU A 367 -2.24 -20.43 22.60
CA LEU A 367 -1.16 -20.10 23.54
C LEU A 367 -1.30 -20.82 24.88
N ALA A 368 -2.49 -21.32 25.22
CA ALA A 368 -2.75 -22.04 26.47
C ALA A 368 -2.37 -23.53 26.39
N VAL A 369 -2.30 -24.10 25.18
CA VAL A 369 -1.82 -25.47 24.95
C VAL A 369 -0.30 -25.49 25.15
N ASN A 370 0.15 -25.52 26.40
CA ASN A 370 1.53 -25.89 26.71
C ASN A 370 1.64 -27.41 26.60
N LYS A 371 2.65 -27.89 25.85
CA LYS A 371 3.21 -29.21 26.10
C LYS A 371 3.83 -29.15 27.50
N HIS A 372 3.12 -29.64 28.52
CA HIS A 372 3.85 -30.15 29.68
C HIS A 372 4.72 -31.29 29.15
N PRO A 373 6.06 -31.23 29.34
CA PRO A 373 6.92 -32.35 28.95
C PRO A 373 6.51 -33.64 29.66
#